data_AF-A0A1A8KDW5-F1
#
_entry.id   AF-A0A1A8KDW5-F1
#
_cell.length_a   1.000
_cell.length_b   1.000
_cell.length_c   1.000
_cell.angle_alpha   90.00
_cell.angle_beta   90.00
_cell.angle_gamma   90.00
#
_symmetry.space_group_name_H-M   'P 1'
#
loop_
_entity.id
_entity.type
_entity.pdbx_description
1 polymer ?
#
loop_
_entity_poly.entity_id
_entity_poly.type
_entity_poly.pdbx_seq_one_letter_code
_entity_poly.pdbx_strand_id
1 'polypeptide(L)'
;PLSKNGFYLAFQDYGACMSLLSVRVFYKKCPSVVQNFAIFPETMTGAESTSLVIARGICIPNSEEVDVPIKLYCNGDGEWMV
;
A
#
# COMPACT_ATOMS: atom_id res chain seq x y z
N PRO A 1 2.83 13.31 0.99
CA PRO A 1 3.32 12.36 -0.05
C PRO A 1 4.64 12.80 -0.70
N LEU A 2 5.56 11.86 -0.91
CA LEU A 2 6.75 12.08 -1.75
C LEU A 2 6.31 12.22 -3.21
N SER A 3 6.74 13.30 -3.87
CA SER A 3 6.28 13.68 -5.22
C SER A 3 7.40 13.77 -6.27
N LYS A 4 8.65 13.57 -5.84
CA LYS A 4 9.85 13.56 -6.69
C LYS A 4 10.35 12.14 -6.83
N ASN A 5 11.26 11.93 -7.78
CA ASN A 5 11.78 10.61 -8.14
C ASN A 5 12.62 9.93 -7.03
N GLY A 6 12.94 10.63 -5.94
CA GLY A 6 13.71 10.09 -4.84
C GLY A 6 13.84 11.07 -3.68
N PHE A 7 14.50 10.62 -2.61
CA PHE A 7 14.80 11.40 -1.41
C PHE A 7 16.12 10.93 -0.80
N TYR A 8 16.72 11.76 0.04
CA TYR A 8 17.90 11.45 0.82
C TYR A 8 17.55 11.45 2.31
N LEU A 9 18.18 10.57 3.09
CA LEU A 9 18.16 10.63 4.54
C LEU A 9 19.52 11.09 5.04
N ALA A 10 19.53 11.94 6.07
CA ALA A 10 20.75 12.42 6.71
C ALA A 10 20.59 12.32 8.23
N PHE A 11 21.69 11.98 8.91
CA PHE A 11 21.78 11.91 10.36
C PHE A 11 22.88 12.88 10.78
N GLN A 12 22.56 13.79 11.70
CA GLN A 12 23.49 14.79 12.20
C GLN A 12 23.61 14.67 13.71
N ASP A 13 24.84 14.61 14.18
CA ASP A 13 25.19 14.62 15.61
C ASP A 13 26.20 15.73 15.89
N TYR A 14 26.13 16.29 17.10
CA TYR A 14 26.92 17.44 17.54
C TYR A 14 27.71 17.16 18.84
N GLY A 15 27.84 15.90 19.25
CA GLY A 15 28.64 15.53 20.43
C GLY A 15 28.13 14.35 21.25
N ALA A 16 27.28 13.49 20.68
CA ALA A 16 26.85 12.26 21.34
C ALA A 16 27.87 11.13 21.13
N CYS A 17 27.80 10.11 21.98
CA CYS A 17 28.42 8.82 21.71
C CYS A 17 27.39 7.92 21.02
N MET A 18 27.33 7.95 19.69
CA MET A 18 26.29 7.29 18.89
C MET A 18 26.81 6.07 18.14
N SER A 19 25.96 5.04 18.03
CA SER A 19 26.13 3.93 17.08
C SER A 19 24.82 3.68 16.32
N LEU A 20 24.87 3.77 14.99
CA LEU A 20 23.74 3.53 14.09
C LEU A 20 23.89 2.14 13.46
N LEU A 21 23.15 1.16 13.97
CA LEU A 21 23.32 -0.25 13.57
C LEU A 21 22.56 -0.63 12.30
N SER A 22 21.37 -0.07 12.08
CA SER A 22 20.55 -0.36 10.90
C SER A 22 19.54 0.75 10.65
N VAL A 23 19.34 1.07 9.37
CA VAL A 23 18.29 1.96 8.89
C VAL A 23 17.47 1.21 7.85
N ARG A 24 16.17 1.06 8.10
CA ARG A 24 15.24 0.42 7.16
C ARG A 24 14.20 1.42 6.72
N VAL A 25 14.09 1.61 5.41
CA VAL A 25 13.05 2.43 4.79
C VAL A 25 12.18 1.52 3.94
N PHE A 26 10.87 1.66 4.08
CA PHE A 26 9.89 0.87 3.35
C PHE A 26 8.61 1.66 3.18
N TYR A 27 7.75 1.20 2.28
CA TYR A 27 6.37 1.63 2.15
C TYR A 27 5.47 0.41 2.22
N LYS A 28 4.19 0.63 2.53
CA LYS A 28 3.19 -0.42 2.59
C LYS A 28 2.39 -0.45 1.29
N LYS A 29 1.85 -1.63 0.98
CA LYS A 29 0.98 -1.88 -0.16
C LYS A 29 0.07 -3.04 0.18
N CYS A 30 -1.14 -3.03 -0.38
CA CYS A 30 -1.99 -4.20 -0.34
C CYS A 30 -1.56 -5.18 -1.44
N PRO A 31 -1.28 -6.45 -1.11
CA PRO A 31 -0.82 -7.43 -2.08
C PRO A 31 -1.94 -7.78 -3.07
N SER A 32 -1.58 -8.33 -4.22
CA SER A 32 -2.59 -8.90 -5.11
C SER A 32 -3.26 -10.10 -4.47
N VAL A 33 -4.60 -10.11 -4.48
CA VAL A 33 -5.42 -11.18 -3.89
C VAL A 33 -6.54 -11.57 -4.84
N VAL A 34 -7.07 -12.78 -4.65
CA VAL A 34 -8.32 -13.20 -5.27
C VAL A 34 -9.37 -13.33 -4.17
N GLN A 35 -10.45 -12.58 -4.27
CA GLN A 35 -11.55 -12.61 -3.30
C GLN A 35 -12.88 -12.52 -4.06
N ASN A 36 -13.86 -13.34 -3.68
CA ASN A 36 -15.17 -13.40 -4.34
C ASN A 36 -15.09 -13.54 -5.86
N PHE A 37 -14.21 -14.42 -6.37
CA PHE A 37 -13.98 -14.64 -7.80
C PHE A 37 -13.50 -13.40 -8.59
N ALA A 38 -12.94 -12.41 -7.89
CA ALA A 38 -12.31 -11.23 -8.48
C ALA A 38 -10.84 -11.11 -8.04
N ILE A 39 -9.98 -10.78 -8.99
CA ILE A 39 -8.58 -10.42 -8.77
C ILE A 39 -8.53 -8.94 -8.40
N PHE A 40 -7.95 -8.63 -7.25
CA PHE A 40 -7.57 -7.29 -6.86
C PHE A 40 -6.07 -7.12 -7.10
N PRO A 41 -5.66 -6.16 -7.95
CA PRO A 41 -4.24 -5.94 -8.23
C PRO A 41 -3.54 -5.35 -7.01
N GLU A 42 -2.22 -5.49 -6.99
CA GLU A 42 -1.39 -4.79 -6.01
C GLU A 42 -1.68 -3.29 -6.02
N THR A 43 -1.97 -2.73 -4.84
CA THR A 43 -2.42 -1.35 -4.68
C THR A 43 -1.60 -0.64 -3.61
N MET A 44 -1.07 0.53 -3.95
CA MET A 44 -0.33 1.37 -3.02
C MET A 44 -1.27 1.96 -1.97
N THR A 45 -0.82 2.04 -0.72
CA THR A 45 -1.55 2.77 0.31
C THR A 45 -1.58 4.26 -0.02
N GLY A 46 -2.56 4.99 0.52
CA GLY A 46 -2.58 6.44 0.37
C GLY A 46 -1.50 7.13 1.20
N ALA A 47 -1.46 8.47 1.13
CA ALA A 47 -0.42 9.28 1.75
C ALA A 47 -0.55 9.39 3.28
N GLU A 48 -1.73 9.09 3.82
CA GLU A 48 -2.06 9.21 5.25
C GLU A 48 -2.40 7.84 5.82
N SER A 49 -2.18 7.63 7.12
CA SER A 49 -2.48 6.36 7.79
C SER A 49 -3.98 6.01 7.77
N THR A 50 -4.85 7.01 7.73
CA THR A 50 -6.31 6.87 7.68
C THR A 50 -6.86 6.81 6.26
N SER A 51 -5.99 6.83 5.24
CA SER A 51 -6.42 6.81 3.84
C SER A 51 -7.03 5.45 3.44
N LEU A 52 -8.02 5.51 2.55
CA LEU A 52 -8.65 4.35 1.94
C LEU A 52 -8.58 4.50 0.41
N VAL A 53 -7.75 3.68 -0.23
CA VAL A 53 -7.58 3.66 -1.69
C VAL A 53 -8.50 2.61 -2.28
N ILE A 54 -9.44 3.04 -3.12
CA ILE A 54 -10.36 2.14 -3.82
C ILE A 54 -9.59 1.36 -4.90
N ALA A 55 -9.67 0.03 -4.85
CA ALA A 55 -9.18 -0.85 -5.89
C ALA A 55 -10.35 -1.60 -6.53
N ARG A 56 -10.44 -1.52 -7.87
CA ARG A 56 -11.43 -2.26 -8.64
C ARG A 56 -10.96 -3.70 -8.84
N GLY A 57 -11.84 -4.65 -8.57
CA GLY A 57 -11.62 -6.06 -8.86
C GLY A 57 -11.82 -6.37 -10.35
N ILE A 58 -11.16 -7.42 -10.83
CA ILE A 58 -11.35 -7.95 -12.18
C ILE A 58 -11.80 -9.40 -12.04
N CYS A 59 -12.94 -9.75 -12.64
CA CYS A 59 -13.42 -11.13 -12.66
C CYS A 59 -12.35 -12.09 -13.20
N ILE A 60 -12.18 -13.25 -12.54
CA ILE A 60 -11.34 -14.32 -13.06
C ILE A 60 -11.94 -14.89 -14.36
N PRO A 61 -11.18 -15.67 -15.16
CA PRO A 61 -11.75 -16.32 -16.34
C PRO A 61 -12.96 -17.18 -16.00
N ASN A 62 -14.00 -17.10 -16.85
CA ASN A 62 -15.28 -17.80 -16.68
C ASN A 62 -16.11 -17.35 -15.46
N SER A 63 -15.90 -16.14 -14.94
CA SER A 63 -16.82 -15.51 -13.99
C SER A 63 -17.46 -14.25 -14.57
N GLU A 64 -18.60 -13.86 -14.00
CA GLU A 64 -19.38 -12.70 -14.40
C GLU A 64 -19.60 -11.79 -13.18
N GLU A 65 -19.51 -10.48 -13.38
CA GLU A 65 -19.72 -9.48 -12.34
C GLU A 65 -21.23 -9.38 -12.06
N VAL A 66 -21.68 -9.89 -10.90
CA VAL A 66 -23.09 -9.85 -10.49
C VAL A 66 -23.39 -8.59 -9.66
N ASP A 67 -22.46 -8.17 -8.79
CA ASP A 67 -22.56 -6.94 -7.99
C ASP A 67 -21.63 -5.86 -8.54
N VAL A 68 -22.18 -4.70 -8.91
CA VAL A 68 -21.43 -3.60 -9.55
C VAL A 68 -21.37 -2.37 -8.62
N PRO A 69 -20.17 -1.84 -8.30
CA PRO A 69 -18.83 -2.31 -8.70
C PRO A 69 -18.18 -3.27 -7.69
N ILE A 70 -17.50 -4.31 -8.19
CA ILE A 70 -16.55 -5.11 -7.38
C ILE A 70 -15.35 -4.25 -6.93
N LYS A 71 -15.29 -3.92 -5.64
CA LYS A 71 -14.23 -3.09 -5.07
C LYS A 71 -13.82 -3.54 -3.68
N LEU A 72 -12.55 -3.30 -3.36
CA LEU A 72 -12.01 -3.32 -2.00
C LEU A 72 -11.33 -1.99 -1.71
N TYR A 73 -11.10 -1.71 -0.44
CA TYR A 73 -10.37 -0.53 0.01
C TYR A 73 -9.03 -0.94 0.62
N CYS A 74 -7.93 -0.42 0.09
CA CYS A 74 -6.62 -0.59 0.69
C CYS A 74 -6.38 0.51 1.73
N ASN A 75 -6.19 0.14 2.99
CA ASN A 75 -5.96 1.11 4.08
C ASN A 75 -4.48 1.53 4.19
N GLY A 76 -4.19 2.52 5.03
CA GLY A 76 -2.81 3.00 5.28
C GLY A 76 -1.86 1.95 5.87
N ASP A 77 -2.39 0.85 6.41
CA ASP A 77 -1.62 -0.26 6.97
C ASP A 77 -1.30 -1.38 5.98
N GLY A 78 -1.72 -1.23 4.71
CA GLY A 78 -1.49 -2.24 3.67
C GLY A 78 -2.43 -3.44 3.79
N GLU A 79 -3.56 -3.26 4.47
CA GLU A 79 -4.58 -4.29 4.63
C GLU A 79 -5.81 -3.99 3.77
N TRP A 80 -6.40 -5.06 3.24
CA TRP A 80 -7.65 -4.99 2.49
C TRP A 80 -8.85 -4.87 3.43
N MET A 81 -9.67 -3.86 3.21
CA MET A 81 -10.93 -3.60 3.90
C MET A 81 -12.11 -3.82 2.93
N VAL A 82 -13.22 -4.31 3.49
CA VAL A 82 -14.51 -4.49 2.80
C VAL A 82 -15.35 -3.21 2.81
#